data_AF-A0A4S8QL27-F1
#
_entry.id   AF-A0A4S8QL27-F1
#
_cell.length_a   1.000
_cell.length_b   1.000
_cell.length_c   1.000
_cell.angle_alpha   90.00
_cell.angle_beta   90.00
_cell.angle_gamma   90.00
#
_symmetry.space_group_name_H-M   'P 1'
#
loop_
_entity.id
_entity.type
_entity.pdbx_description
1 polymer ?
#
loop_
_entity_poly.entity_id
_entity_poly.type
_entity_poly.pdbx_seq_one_letter_code
_entity_poly.pdbx_strand_id
1 'polypeptide(L)'
;MHVITDRDPVHPSDDTAPQRTTFELEAGMTLGEAISHIRETFELPTITGGNATWRIEVDGKPVAVEAQQWTERGFIAEPSEPFIGEQIRFRYLEQRDPLHVLQGLAPERWGARTFETMSGAGKIAVANLWLQVAFGTCGFLIFSGMLSDLAEGPGTAFSFQPEPEMPTSVIQALTIVNGLLLVMVIVRAVLAVQITLRRRWARTTAITLEGVSIGLGVVLVTVYTAGGGEASAGMVAAGDCLGLLLSLLIVLLLATEDMKQWCNR
;
A
#
# COMPACT_ATOMS: atom_id res chain seq x y z
N MET A 1 38.02 -9.55 -13.64
CA MET A 1 36.67 -10.19 -13.67
C MET A 1 36.01 -9.82 -14.98
N HIS A 2 35.37 -10.76 -15.68
CA HIS A 2 34.66 -10.44 -16.92
C HIS A 2 33.22 -10.01 -16.62
N VAL A 3 32.80 -8.86 -17.15
CA VAL A 3 31.44 -8.35 -17.00
C VAL A 3 30.81 -8.12 -18.36
N ILE A 4 29.61 -8.65 -18.55
CA ILE A 4 28.84 -8.48 -19.77
C ILE A 4 28.03 -7.19 -19.64
N THR A 5 28.22 -6.26 -20.56
CA THR A 5 27.46 -5.02 -20.62
C THR A 5 26.52 -5.02 -21.83
N ASP A 6 25.31 -4.50 -21.64
CA ASP A 6 24.32 -4.35 -22.72
C ASP A 6 23.48 -3.08 -22.52
N ARG A 7 22.84 -2.59 -23.59
CA ARG A 7 21.92 -1.43 -23.53
C ARG A 7 20.68 -1.61 -24.39
N ASP A 8 19.59 -0.97 -23.96
CA ASP A 8 18.38 -0.90 -24.76
C ASP A 8 18.55 0.09 -25.95
N PRO A 9 17.86 -0.16 -27.08
CA PRO A 9 17.81 0.79 -28.19
C PRO A 9 16.97 2.02 -27.82
N VAL A 10 17.31 3.17 -28.40
CA VAL A 10 16.61 4.44 -28.15
C VAL A 10 15.43 4.65 -29.09
N HIS A 11 15.47 4.09 -30.30
CA HIS A 11 14.40 4.18 -31.28
C HIS A 11 14.12 2.80 -31.91
N PRO A 12 12.85 2.45 -32.23
CA PRO A 12 12.50 1.15 -32.81
C PRO A 12 13.13 0.89 -34.20
N SER A 13 13.47 1.96 -34.93
CA SER A 13 14.20 1.88 -36.20
C SER A 13 15.71 1.99 -36.04
N ASP A 14 16.20 2.16 -34.81
CA ASP A 14 17.63 2.09 -34.49
C ASP A 14 17.97 0.60 -34.49
N ASP A 15 18.19 0.07 -35.68
CA ASP A 15 18.52 -1.34 -35.95
C ASP A 15 19.96 -1.68 -35.50
N THR A 16 20.48 -0.93 -34.52
CA THR A 16 21.68 -1.29 -33.80
C THR A 16 21.29 -2.38 -32.82
N ALA A 17 21.57 -3.63 -33.20
CA ALA A 17 21.50 -4.79 -32.33
C ALA A 17 22.04 -4.45 -30.91
N PRO A 18 21.49 -5.04 -29.83
CA PRO A 18 22.01 -4.86 -28.48
C PRO A 18 23.53 -4.97 -28.50
N GLN A 19 24.20 -3.87 -28.14
CA GLN A 19 25.65 -3.78 -28.14
C GLN A 19 26.14 -4.51 -26.91
N ARG A 20 26.09 -5.84 -26.97
CA ARG A 20 26.65 -6.69 -25.95
C ARG A 20 28.17 -6.61 -26.06
N THR A 21 28.80 -6.09 -25.02
CA THR A 21 30.26 -5.97 -24.93
C THR A 21 30.74 -6.57 -23.63
N THR A 22 31.88 -7.25 -23.66
CA THR A 22 32.51 -7.81 -22.46
C THR A 22 33.65 -6.90 -22.03
N PHE A 23 33.67 -6.54 -20.75
CA PHE A 23 34.72 -5.74 -20.13
C PHE A 23 35.51 -6.59 -19.14
N GLU A 24 36.81 -6.34 -19.04
CA GLU A 24 37.67 -6.85 -17.97
C GLU A 24 37.79 -5.79 -16.89
N LEU A 25 37.20 -6.07 -15.72
CA LEU A 25 37.31 -5.21 -14.55
C LEU A 25 38.40 -5.72 -13.60
N GLU A 26 39.12 -4.81 -12.96
CA GLU A 26 40.10 -5.16 -11.93
C GLU A 26 39.39 -5.75 -10.69
N ALA A 27 40.07 -6.66 -10.00
CA ALA A 27 39.55 -7.23 -8.77
C ALA A 27 39.55 -6.18 -7.67
N GLY A 28 38.39 -6.00 -7.01
CA GLY A 28 38.25 -5.05 -5.89
C GLY A 28 37.77 -3.65 -6.28
N MET A 29 37.48 -3.39 -7.56
CA MET A 29 36.79 -2.15 -7.97
C MET A 29 35.47 -1.98 -7.21
N THR A 30 35.17 -0.74 -6.84
CA THR A 30 33.87 -0.36 -6.31
C THR A 30 32.80 -0.30 -7.41
N LEU A 31 31.53 -0.30 -7.03
CA LEU A 31 30.40 -0.15 -7.94
C LEU A 31 30.51 1.13 -8.78
N GLY A 32 30.88 2.24 -8.15
CA GLY A 32 31.02 3.54 -8.83
C GLY A 32 32.17 3.55 -9.84
N GLU A 33 33.30 2.93 -9.49
CA GLU A 33 34.46 2.77 -10.38
C GLU A 33 34.14 1.84 -11.56
N ALA A 34 33.50 0.69 -11.31
CA ALA A 34 33.11 -0.26 -12.35
C ALA A 34 32.20 0.38 -13.40
N ILE A 35 31.16 1.09 -12.96
CA ILE A 35 30.23 1.79 -13.87
C ILE A 35 30.96 2.91 -14.64
N SER A 36 31.84 3.67 -13.97
CA SER A 36 32.58 4.75 -14.62
C SER A 36 33.54 4.22 -15.69
N HIS A 37 34.29 3.15 -15.38
CA HIS A 37 35.20 2.48 -16.31
C HIS A 37 34.47 1.98 -17.56
N ILE A 38 33.32 1.32 -17.37
CA ILE A 38 32.48 0.87 -18.50
C ILE A 38 32.02 2.07 -19.33
N ARG A 39 31.57 3.16 -18.69
CA ARG A 39 31.05 4.35 -19.40
C ARG A 39 32.10 5.14 -20.18
N GLU A 40 33.38 5.02 -19.87
CA GLU A 40 34.47 5.62 -20.65
C GLU A 40 34.61 5.00 -22.04
N THR A 41 34.23 3.72 -22.19
CA THR A 41 34.37 2.99 -23.46
C THR A 41 33.00 2.67 -24.10
N PHE A 42 31.96 2.53 -23.28
CA PHE A 42 30.62 2.14 -23.69
C PHE A 42 29.71 3.36 -23.81
N GLU A 43 29.63 3.95 -25.00
CA GLU A 43 28.84 5.17 -25.25
C GLU A 43 27.32 4.90 -25.19
N LEU A 44 26.61 5.71 -24.39
CA LEU A 44 25.15 5.76 -24.41
C LEU A 44 24.69 6.76 -25.47
N PRO A 45 23.71 6.40 -26.31
CA PRO A 45 23.17 7.33 -27.29
C PRO A 45 22.61 8.58 -26.63
N THR A 46 22.89 9.72 -27.26
CA THR A 46 22.29 11.00 -26.88
C THR A 46 21.07 11.28 -27.75
N ILE A 47 20.09 11.98 -27.19
CA ILE A 47 18.89 12.38 -27.92
C ILE A 47 18.84 13.89 -28.10
N THR A 48 18.17 14.33 -29.16
CA THR A 48 17.83 15.73 -29.35
C THR A 48 16.96 16.23 -28.18
N GLY A 49 17.38 17.33 -27.55
CA GLY A 49 16.73 17.88 -26.36
C GLY A 49 17.41 17.52 -25.03
N GLY A 50 18.39 16.62 -25.02
CA GLY A 50 19.28 16.43 -23.87
C GLY A 50 18.68 15.70 -22.68
N ASN A 51 17.51 15.08 -22.83
CA ASN A 51 16.72 14.53 -21.72
C ASN A 51 16.72 13.00 -21.66
N ALA A 52 17.72 12.31 -22.22
CA ALA A 52 17.76 10.86 -22.16
C ALA A 52 18.03 10.40 -20.72
N THR A 53 17.15 9.54 -20.20
CA THR A 53 17.29 8.92 -18.89
C THR A 53 17.52 7.42 -19.02
N TRP A 54 18.54 6.93 -18.33
CA TRP A 54 18.97 5.53 -18.32
C TRP A 54 18.93 4.98 -16.90
N ARG A 55 18.36 3.78 -16.75
CA ARG A 55 18.48 3.00 -15.52
C ARG A 55 19.59 1.99 -15.68
N ILE A 56 20.51 1.97 -14.73
CA ILE A 56 21.64 1.05 -14.69
C ILE A 56 21.25 -0.11 -13.77
N GLU A 57 21.31 -1.32 -14.29
CA GLU A 57 21.02 -2.57 -13.57
C GLU A 57 22.28 -3.43 -13.47
N VAL A 58 22.55 -4.00 -12.29
CA VAL A 58 23.54 -5.06 -12.09
C VAL A 58 22.78 -6.35 -11.82
N ASP A 59 22.98 -7.37 -12.66
CA ASP A 59 22.28 -8.66 -12.60
C ASP A 59 20.75 -8.51 -12.44
N GLY A 60 20.18 -7.50 -13.13
CA GLY A 60 18.75 -7.18 -13.12
C GLY A 60 18.27 -6.32 -11.94
N LYS A 61 19.14 -5.95 -10.99
CA LYS A 61 18.81 -5.04 -9.88
C LYS A 61 19.22 -3.60 -10.22
N PRO A 62 18.35 -2.59 -10.05
CA PRO A 62 18.70 -1.21 -10.33
C PRO A 62 19.68 -0.67 -9.30
N VAL A 63 20.80 -0.10 -9.76
CA VAL A 63 21.89 0.39 -8.90
C VAL A 63 22.21 1.87 -9.09
N ALA A 64 21.82 2.46 -10.23
CA ALA A 64 21.97 3.88 -10.49
C ALA A 64 21.03 4.37 -11.61
N VAL A 65 20.91 5.68 -11.71
CA VAL A 65 20.26 6.41 -12.81
C VAL A 65 21.28 7.35 -13.41
N GLU A 66 21.41 7.31 -14.73
CA GLU A 66 22.23 8.25 -15.49
C GLU A 66 21.31 9.07 -16.40
N ALA A 67 21.52 10.38 -16.45
CA ALA A 67 20.72 11.27 -17.27
C ALA A 67 21.66 12.17 -18.08
N GLN A 68 21.35 12.39 -19.35
CA GLN A 68 22.19 13.16 -20.26
C GLN A 68 22.41 14.61 -19.77
N GLN A 69 21.43 15.17 -19.07
CA GLN A 69 21.46 16.51 -18.48
C GLN A 69 22.17 16.58 -17.11
N TRP A 70 22.60 15.46 -16.53
CA TRP A 70 23.26 15.44 -15.23
C TRP A 70 24.78 15.37 -15.38
N THR A 71 25.47 16.16 -14.56
CA THR A 71 26.94 16.09 -14.43
C THR A 71 27.38 14.85 -13.64
N GLU A 72 26.54 14.39 -12.71
CA GLU A 72 26.81 13.27 -11.83
C GLU A 72 25.66 12.25 -11.87
N ARG A 73 25.99 10.96 -11.69
CA ARG A 73 25.01 9.87 -11.69
C ARG A 73 24.27 9.83 -10.36
N GLY A 74 22.98 9.56 -10.41
CA GLY A 74 22.18 9.29 -9.22
C GLY A 74 22.32 7.84 -8.80
N PHE A 75 23.16 7.56 -7.82
CA PHE A 75 23.31 6.20 -7.30
C PHE A 75 22.13 5.79 -6.42
N ILE A 76 21.72 4.54 -6.60
CA ILE A 76 20.65 3.87 -5.85
C ILE A 76 21.25 3.00 -4.75
N ALA A 77 22.30 2.25 -5.08
CA ALA A 77 23.16 1.53 -4.15
C ALA A 77 24.39 2.38 -3.80
N GLU A 78 25.07 2.08 -2.69
CA GLU A 78 26.21 2.86 -2.23
C GLU A 78 27.40 2.70 -3.22
N PRO A 79 27.85 3.79 -3.89
CA PRO A 79 28.87 3.71 -4.94
C PRO A 79 30.23 3.20 -4.46
N SER A 80 30.52 3.35 -3.16
CA SER A 80 31.77 2.90 -2.53
C SER A 80 31.79 1.42 -2.17
N GLU A 81 30.66 0.70 -2.32
CA GLU A 81 30.62 -0.75 -2.08
C GLU A 81 31.41 -1.51 -3.17
N PRO A 82 32.02 -2.67 -2.84
CA PRO A 82 32.67 -3.53 -3.82
C PRO A 82 31.70 -3.94 -4.92
N PHE A 83 32.14 -3.88 -6.18
CA PHE A 83 31.34 -4.37 -7.29
C PHE A 83 31.21 -5.89 -7.24
N ILE A 84 29.95 -6.37 -7.16
CA ILE A 84 29.61 -7.79 -7.21
C ILE A 84 28.53 -7.97 -8.27
N GLY A 85 28.92 -8.48 -9.43
CA GLY A 85 27.97 -8.85 -10.48
C GLY A 85 28.64 -9.33 -11.75
N GLU A 86 27.88 -9.99 -12.62
CA GLU A 86 28.39 -10.55 -13.88
C GLU A 86 27.87 -9.76 -15.10
N GLN A 87 26.76 -9.04 -14.92
CA GLN A 87 26.12 -8.30 -15.99
C GLN A 87 25.72 -6.87 -15.57
N ILE A 88 26.04 -5.89 -16.42
CA ILE A 88 25.51 -4.52 -16.33
C ILE A 88 24.59 -4.25 -17.52
N ARG A 89 23.38 -3.75 -17.26
CA ARG A 89 22.43 -3.37 -18.31
C ARG A 89 22.00 -1.91 -18.18
N PHE A 90 22.11 -1.16 -19.27
CA PHE A 90 21.59 0.20 -19.38
C PHE A 90 20.22 0.17 -20.04
N ARG A 91 19.16 0.36 -19.25
CA ARG A 91 17.78 0.43 -19.77
C ARG A 91 17.38 1.85 -20.08
N TYR A 92 16.95 2.08 -21.31
CA TYR A 92 16.45 3.37 -21.72
C TYR A 92 15.05 3.59 -21.14
N LEU A 93 14.83 4.74 -20.48
CA LEU A 93 13.57 5.10 -19.84
C LEU A 93 12.90 6.30 -20.50
N GLU A 94 13.18 6.52 -21.79
CA GLU A 94 12.66 7.66 -22.55
C GLU A 94 13.07 9.00 -21.91
N GLN A 95 12.34 10.08 -22.22
CA GLN A 95 12.55 11.42 -21.67
C GLN A 95 11.88 11.60 -20.30
N ARG A 96 11.83 10.55 -19.48
CA ARG A 96 11.28 10.65 -18.13
C ARG A 96 12.20 11.50 -17.26
N ASP A 97 11.61 12.28 -16.35
CA ASP A 97 12.34 13.02 -15.34
C ASP A 97 13.25 12.06 -14.52
N PRO A 98 14.58 12.22 -14.60
CA PRO A 98 15.52 11.32 -13.94
C PRO A 98 15.42 11.37 -12.42
N LEU A 99 14.98 12.50 -11.84
CA LEU A 99 14.76 12.59 -10.40
C LEU A 99 13.56 11.73 -9.98
N HIS A 100 12.49 11.74 -10.77
CA HIS A 100 11.32 10.89 -10.55
C HIS A 100 11.68 9.40 -10.69
N VAL A 101 12.50 9.06 -11.68
CA VAL A 101 13.01 7.69 -11.87
C VAL A 101 13.85 7.26 -10.67
N LEU A 102 14.83 8.06 -10.25
CA LEU A 102 15.70 7.76 -9.11
C LEU A 102 14.89 7.55 -7.83
N GLN A 103 13.91 8.42 -7.57
CA GLN A 103 13.00 8.30 -6.43
C GLN A 103 12.15 7.03 -6.48
N GLY A 104 11.74 6.58 -7.69
CA GLY A 104 10.98 5.36 -7.88
C GLY A 104 11.79 4.07 -7.71
N LEU A 105 13.12 4.13 -7.83
CA LEU A 105 14.01 2.96 -7.82
C LEU A 105 14.81 2.78 -6.53
N ALA A 106 14.93 3.79 -5.67
CA ALA A 106 15.60 3.68 -4.38
C ALA A 106 15.00 2.55 -3.51
N PRO A 107 15.73 1.46 -3.17
CA PRO A 107 15.17 0.26 -2.56
C PRO A 107 14.94 0.49 -1.06
N GLU A 108 15.56 1.52 -0.47
CA GLU A 108 15.42 1.86 0.94
C GLU A 108 14.88 3.28 1.14
N ARG A 109 13.56 3.39 1.04
CA ARG A 109 12.75 3.87 2.17
C ARG A 109 11.29 3.41 2.12
N TRP A 110 11.06 2.22 1.57
CA TRP A 110 9.74 1.56 1.59
C TRP A 110 9.32 1.09 3.00
N GLY A 111 10.23 1.10 3.98
CA GLY A 111 9.92 0.79 5.38
C GLY A 111 9.83 1.98 6.36
N ALA A 112 10.38 3.16 6.04
CA ALA A 112 10.62 4.20 7.06
C ALA A 112 10.17 5.62 6.70
N ARG A 113 9.50 5.87 5.57
CA ARG A 113 9.03 7.23 5.22
C ARG A 113 7.56 7.39 4.86
N THR A 114 6.68 6.40 5.06
CA THR A 114 5.28 6.53 4.66
C THR A 114 4.38 7.13 5.73
N PHE A 115 4.49 6.71 7.00
CA PHE A 115 3.68 7.30 8.07
C PHE A 115 4.24 8.64 8.54
N GLU A 116 5.55 8.74 8.80
CA GLU A 116 6.16 9.97 9.37
C GLU A 116 6.00 11.21 8.49
N THR A 117 6.08 11.03 7.16
CA THR A 117 5.96 12.14 6.18
C THR A 117 4.52 12.43 5.78
N MET A 118 3.57 11.63 6.24
CA MET A 118 2.15 11.87 6.02
C MET A 118 1.71 13.11 6.79
N SER A 119 0.77 13.87 6.23
CA SER A 119 0.14 14.98 6.93
C SER A 119 -0.50 14.51 8.24
N GLY A 120 -0.66 15.41 9.21
CA GLY A 120 -1.33 15.08 10.46
C GLY A 120 -2.71 14.45 10.24
N ALA A 121 -3.47 14.95 9.27
CA ALA A 121 -4.77 14.40 8.90
C ALA A 121 -4.69 12.95 8.41
N GLY A 122 -3.71 12.63 7.56
CA GLY A 122 -3.52 11.25 7.08
C GLY A 122 -3.12 10.29 8.19
N LYS A 123 -2.24 10.74 9.10
CA LYS A 123 -1.85 9.94 10.27
C LYS A 123 -3.06 9.57 11.12
N ILE A 124 -3.92 10.55 11.40
CA ILE A 124 -5.14 10.36 12.18
C ILE A 124 -6.11 9.44 11.43
N ALA A 125 -6.27 9.59 10.11
CA ALA A 125 -7.15 8.74 9.31
C ALA A 125 -6.70 7.28 9.33
N VAL A 126 -5.40 7.01 9.15
CA VAL A 126 -4.83 5.66 9.19
C VAL A 126 -4.92 5.06 10.59
N ALA A 127 -4.66 5.85 11.64
CA ALA A 127 -4.82 5.41 13.01
C ALA A 127 -6.29 5.04 13.32
N ASN A 128 -7.25 5.83 12.85
CA ASN A 128 -8.68 5.54 13.00
C ASN A 128 -9.11 4.28 12.23
N LEU A 129 -8.57 4.04 11.04
CA LEU A 129 -8.82 2.80 10.30
C LEU A 129 -8.33 1.58 11.10
N TRP A 130 -7.12 1.63 11.67
CA TRP A 130 -6.60 0.56 12.52
C TRP A 130 -7.41 0.38 13.82
N LEU A 131 -7.88 1.49 14.40
CA LEU A 131 -8.76 1.45 15.57
C LEU A 131 -10.08 0.74 15.24
N GLN A 132 -10.69 1.02 14.09
CA GLN A 132 -11.89 0.32 13.62
C GLN A 132 -11.63 -1.16 13.31
N VAL A 133 -10.45 -1.50 12.79
CA VAL A 133 -10.04 -2.91 12.60
C VAL A 133 -9.99 -3.64 13.94
N ALA A 134 -9.40 -3.03 14.97
CA ALA A 134 -9.34 -3.60 16.30
C ALA A 134 -10.74 -3.81 16.90
N PHE A 135 -11.58 -2.76 16.89
CA PHE A 135 -12.96 -2.87 17.40
C PHE A 135 -13.80 -3.88 16.61
N GLY A 136 -13.71 -3.88 15.29
CA GLY A 136 -14.45 -4.84 14.46
C GLY A 136 -14.00 -6.28 14.68
N THR A 137 -12.70 -6.50 14.89
CA THR A 137 -12.17 -7.84 15.24
C THR A 137 -12.69 -8.30 16.60
N CYS A 138 -12.65 -7.44 17.62
CA CYS A 138 -13.22 -7.74 18.93
C CYS A 138 -14.72 -8.03 18.85
N GLY A 139 -15.48 -7.20 18.12
CA GLY A 139 -16.92 -7.40 17.91
C GLY A 139 -17.24 -8.72 17.23
N PHE A 140 -16.49 -9.06 16.16
CA PHE A 140 -16.63 -10.34 15.47
C PHE A 140 -16.39 -11.54 16.41
N LEU A 141 -15.34 -11.50 17.23
CA LEU A 141 -15.02 -12.58 18.16
C LEU A 141 -16.09 -12.77 19.24
N ILE A 142 -16.56 -11.67 19.84
CA ILE A 142 -17.63 -11.70 20.86
C ILE A 142 -18.91 -12.26 20.24
N PHE A 143 -19.31 -11.76 19.08
CA PHE A 143 -20.54 -12.20 18.41
C PHE A 143 -20.46 -13.66 17.94
N SER A 144 -19.30 -14.09 17.45
CA SER A 144 -19.09 -15.49 17.07
C SER A 144 -19.16 -16.42 18.27
N GLY A 145 -18.64 -16.01 19.43
CA GLY A 145 -18.80 -16.74 20.68
C GLY A 145 -20.28 -16.88 21.09
N MET A 146 -21.03 -15.77 21.04
CA MET A 146 -22.47 -15.79 21.31
C MET A 146 -23.26 -16.70 20.36
N LEU A 147 -22.94 -16.68 19.05
CA LEU A 147 -23.56 -17.58 18.08
C LEU A 147 -23.21 -19.06 18.35
N SER A 148 -21.98 -19.33 18.81
CA SER A 148 -21.56 -20.69 19.18
C SER A 148 -22.34 -21.21 20.39
N ASP A 149 -22.49 -20.38 21.43
CA ASP A 149 -23.27 -20.73 22.62
C ASP A 149 -24.75 -20.98 22.30
N LEU A 150 -25.32 -20.21 21.36
CA LEU A 150 -26.68 -20.45 20.86
C LEU A 150 -26.82 -21.76 20.07
N ALA A 151 -25.75 -22.25 19.44
CA ALA A 151 -25.77 -23.45 18.62
C ALA A 151 -25.56 -24.75 19.44
N GLU A 152 -24.75 -24.71 20.51
CA GLU A 152 -24.35 -25.90 21.27
C GLU A 152 -25.27 -26.24 22.47
N GLY A 153 -26.22 -25.36 22.82
CA GLY A 153 -27.10 -25.54 23.97
C GLY A 153 -26.44 -25.16 25.31
N PRO A 154 -27.17 -25.22 26.45
CA PRO A 154 -26.85 -24.50 27.69
C PRO A 154 -25.67 -25.06 28.54
N GLY A 155 -24.53 -25.38 27.92
CA GLY A 155 -23.37 -25.99 28.58
C GLY A 155 -22.18 -25.06 28.92
N THR A 156 -22.17 -23.80 28.50
CA THR A 156 -21.01 -22.91 28.60
C THR A 156 -21.24 -21.69 29.51
N ALA A 157 -20.15 -21.07 29.97
CA ALA A 157 -20.05 -20.19 31.15
C ALA A 157 -20.85 -18.85 31.12
N PHE A 158 -21.56 -18.54 30.03
CA PHE A 158 -22.50 -17.42 29.96
C PHE A 158 -23.93 -17.97 29.95
N SER A 159 -24.57 -18.02 31.11
CA SER A 159 -25.97 -18.45 31.23
C SER A 159 -26.91 -17.38 30.66
N PHE A 160 -26.96 -17.26 29.35
CA PHE A 160 -28.03 -16.56 28.64
C PHE A 160 -29.28 -17.44 28.73
N GLN A 161 -30.30 -17.02 29.46
CA GLN A 161 -31.59 -17.70 29.47
C GLN A 161 -32.19 -17.53 28.07
N PRO A 162 -32.33 -18.60 27.26
CA PRO A 162 -32.89 -18.46 25.93
C PRO A 162 -34.35 -18.02 26.05
N GLU A 163 -34.63 -16.82 25.57
CA GLU A 163 -35.97 -16.42 25.14
C GLU A 163 -36.49 -17.39 24.06
N PRO A 164 -37.81 -17.43 23.77
CA PRO A 164 -38.42 -18.45 22.91
C PRO A 164 -37.65 -18.69 21.61
N GLU A 165 -37.57 -19.98 21.23
CA GLU A 165 -36.77 -20.52 20.12
C GLU A 165 -36.65 -19.55 18.93
N MET A 166 -35.47 -18.95 18.79
CA MET A 166 -35.19 -18.05 17.67
C MET A 166 -35.27 -18.86 16.36
N PRO A 167 -36.04 -18.42 15.34
CA PRO A 167 -36.16 -19.18 14.10
C PRO A 167 -34.80 -19.41 13.44
N THR A 168 -34.57 -20.59 12.87
CA THR A 168 -33.30 -20.95 12.21
C THR A 168 -32.88 -19.95 11.12
N SER A 169 -33.85 -19.36 10.42
CA SER A 169 -33.61 -18.32 9.41
C SER A 169 -32.98 -17.05 10.00
N VAL A 170 -33.34 -16.69 11.23
CA VAL A 170 -32.76 -15.54 11.94
C VAL A 170 -31.30 -15.83 12.31
N ILE A 171 -31.01 -17.03 12.83
CA ILE A 171 -29.64 -17.45 13.16
C ILE A 171 -28.76 -17.45 11.89
N GLN A 172 -29.27 -17.98 10.77
CA GLN A 172 -28.55 -17.93 9.49
C GLN A 172 -28.29 -16.50 9.01
N ALA A 173 -29.28 -15.61 9.11
CA ALA A 173 -29.13 -14.21 8.74
C ALA A 173 -28.06 -13.51 9.60
N LEU A 174 -28.06 -13.74 10.92
CA LEU A 174 -27.06 -13.20 11.85
C LEU A 174 -25.65 -13.70 11.52
N THR A 175 -25.49 -14.98 11.21
CA THR A 175 -24.20 -15.56 10.78
C THR A 175 -23.69 -14.93 9.48
N ILE A 176 -24.57 -14.71 8.49
CA ILE A 176 -24.22 -14.05 7.23
C ILE A 176 -23.77 -12.61 7.50
N VAL A 177 -24.52 -11.86 8.31
CA VAL A 177 -24.17 -10.48 8.69
C VAL A 177 -22.81 -10.44 9.40
N ASN A 178 -22.55 -11.35 10.34
CA ASN A 178 -21.26 -11.45 11.03
C ASN A 178 -20.09 -11.74 10.06
N GLY A 179 -20.28 -12.64 9.10
CA GLY A 179 -19.31 -12.90 8.05
C GLY A 179 -19.01 -11.67 7.19
N LEU A 180 -20.03 -10.89 6.83
CA LEU A 180 -19.86 -9.63 6.10
C LEU A 180 -19.10 -8.58 6.92
N LEU A 181 -19.32 -8.51 8.23
CA LEU A 181 -18.57 -7.62 9.11
C LEU A 181 -17.07 -7.97 9.13
N LEU A 182 -16.72 -9.26 9.15
CA LEU A 182 -15.31 -9.70 9.06
C LEU A 182 -14.67 -9.26 7.74
N VAL A 183 -15.38 -9.41 6.62
CA VAL A 183 -14.90 -8.94 5.31
C VAL A 183 -14.64 -7.43 5.35
N MET A 184 -15.55 -6.65 5.93
CA MET A 184 -15.36 -5.20 6.10
C MET A 184 -14.10 -4.86 6.92
N VAL A 185 -13.84 -5.61 8.00
CA VAL A 185 -12.62 -5.45 8.83
C VAL A 185 -11.36 -5.71 8.00
N ILE A 186 -11.33 -6.80 7.23
CA ILE A 186 -10.19 -7.14 6.37
C ILE A 186 -9.95 -6.05 5.31
N VAL A 187 -11.03 -5.59 4.66
CA VAL A 187 -10.94 -4.51 3.67
C VAL A 187 -10.38 -3.23 4.30
N ARG A 188 -10.82 -2.84 5.50
CA ARG A 188 -10.26 -1.67 6.22
C ARG A 188 -8.76 -1.82 6.49
N ALA A 189 -8.31 -2.98 6.93
CA ALA A 189 -6.89 -3.23 7.17
C ALA A 189 -6.07 -3.09 5.89
N VAL A 190 -6.55 -3.65 4.78
CA VAL A 190 -5.91 -3.51 3.46
C VAL A 190 -5.88 -2.03 3.04
N LEU A 191 -6.98 -1.30 3.20
CA LEU A 191 -7.04 0.12 2.84
C LEU A 191 -6.11 0.98 3.69
N ALA A 192 -5.98 0.69 4.99
CA ALA A 192 -5.04 1.38 5.88
C ALA A 192 -3.60 1.26 5.36
N VAL A 193 -3.20 0.05 4.95
CA VAL A 193 -1.89 -0.22 4.34
C VAL A 193 -1.77 0.47 2.97
N GLN A 194 -2.78 0.37 2.10
CA GLN A 194 -2.68 0.93 0.76
C GLN A 194 -2.68 2.48 0.76
N ILE A 195 -3.28 3.12 1.76
CA ILE A 195 -3.21 4.57 1.96
C ILE A 195 -1.80 5.01 2.37
N THR A 196 -1.11 4.24 3.23
CA THR A 196 0.30 4.54 3.56
C THR A 196 1.21 4.35 2.34
N LEU A 197 0.86 3.42 1.45
CA LEU A 197 1.49 3.22 0.14
C LEU A 197 1.05 4.21 -0.95
N ARG A 198 0.36 5.30 -0.59
CA ARG A 198 -0.06 6.41 -1.49
C ARG A 198 -0.94 5.98 -2.68
N ARG A 199 -1.65 4.85 -2.59
CA ARG A 199 -2.51 4.42 -3.71
C ARG A 199 -3.75 5.30 -3.83
N ARG A 200 -3.91 6.00 -4.96
CA ARG A 200 -5.10 6.83 -5.28
C ARG A 200 -6.43 6.08 -5.10
N TRP A 201 -6.48 4.82 -5.56
CA TRP A 201 -7.70 4.02 -5.49
C TRP A 201 -8.11 3.71 -4.04
N ALA A 202 -7.15 3.51 -3.13
CA ALA A 202 -7.42 3.16 -1.74
C ALA A 202 -8.17 4.28 -0.99
N ARG A 203 -7.83 5.54 -1.28
CA ARG A 203 -8.55 6.70 -0.70
C ARG A 203 -10.03 6.70 -1.09
N THR A 204 -10.31 6.58 -2.39
CA THR A 204 -11.69 6.59 -2.89
C THR A 204 -12.48 5.40 -2.35
N THR A 205 -11.88 4.21 -2.34
CA THR A 205 -12.51 3.02 -1.78
C THR A 205 -12.81 3.17 -0.30
N ALA A 206 -11.89 3.73 0.50
CA ALA A 206 -12.12 3.98 1.92
C ALA A 206 -13.26 4.97 2.16
N ILE A 207 -13.33 6.07 1.42
CA ILE A 207 -14.44 7.04 1.53
C ILE A 207 -15.77 6.37 1.20
N THR A 208 -15.84 5.61 0.11
CA THR A 208 -17.06 4.87 -0.26
C THR A 208 -17.46 3.85 0.80
N LEU A 209 -16.49 3.09 1.32
CA LEU A 209 -16.71 2.06 2.34
C LEU A 209 -17.25 2.66 3.64
N GLU A 210 -16.66 3.76 4.11
CA GLU A 210 -17.13 4.43 5.31
C GLU A 210 -18.47 5.12 5.09
N GLY A 211 -18.74 5.66 3.91
CA GLY A 211 -20.08 6.15 3.54
C GLY A 211 -21.16 5.07 3.61
N VAL A 212 -20.87 3.87 3.10
CA VAL A 212 -21.76 2.70 3.21
C VAL A 212 -21.95 2.28 4.68
N SER A 213 -20.86 2.26 5.45
CA SER A 213 -20.91 1.91 6.88
C SER A 213 -21.76 2.89 7.68
N ILE A 214 -21.68 4.19 7.38
CA ILE A 214 -22.53 5.22 8.00
C ILE A 214 -23.99 4.97 7.66
N GLY A 215 -24.32 4.76 6.38
CA GLY A 215 -25.68 4.47 5.94
C GLY A 215 -26.27 3.24 6.64
N LEU A 216 -25.49 2.15 6.73
CA LEU A 216 -25.91 0.92 7.39
C LEU A 216 -26.11 1.13 8.90
N GLY A 217 -25.18 1.82 9.58
CA GLY A 217 -25.29 2.09 11.02
C GLY A 217 -26.52 2.95 11.37
N VAL A 218 -26.85 3.96 10.56
CA VAL A 218 -28.07 4.77 10.74
C VAL A 218 -29.33 3.93 10.60
N VAL A 219 -29.39 3.05 9.60
CA VAL A 219 -30.51 2.11 9.42
C VAL A 219 -30.64 1.20 10.65
N LEU A 220 -29.51 0.64 11.12
CA LEU A 220 -29.50 -0.27 12.26
C LEU A 220 -30.01 0.40 13.53
N VAL A 221 -29.49 1.59 13.88
CA VAL A 221 -29.95 2.37 15.03
C VAL A 221 -31.44 2.72 14.93
N THR A 222 -31.93 3.06 13.73
CA THR A 222 -33.36 3.37 13.50
C THR A 222 -34.24 2.13 13.74
N VAL A 223 -33.82 0.96 13.26
CA VAL A 223 -34.55 -0.30 13.49
C VAL A 223 -34.58 -0.66 14.97
N TYR A 224 -33.45 -0.54 15.68
CA TYR A 224 -33.38 -0.82 17.12
C TYR A 224 -34.25 0.12 17.95
N THR A 225 -34.20 1.42 17.68
CA THR A 225 -35.00 2.41 18.41
C THR A 225 -36.50 2.26 18.16
N ALA A 226 -36.90 1.85 16.95
CA ALA A 226 -38.30 1.55 16.64
C ALA A 226 -38.81 0.25 17.32
N GLY A 227 -37.92 -0.66 17.68
CA GLY A 227 -38.25 -1.96 18.28
C GLY A 227 -38.62 -1.94 19.78
N GLY A 228 -38.48 -0.80 20.48
CA GLY A 228 -38.97 -0.64 21.86
C GLY A 228 -38.20 -1.35 22.98
N GLY A 229 -36.99 -1.88 22.71
CA GLY A 229 -36.17 -2.58 23.72
C GLY A 229 -35.31 -1.62 24.55
N GLU A 230 -35.81 -1.14 25.69
CA GLU A 230 -35.12 -0.08 26.47
C GLU A 230 -33.80 -0.53 27.14
N ALA A 231 -33.63 -1.80 27.51
CA ALA A 231 -32.49 -2.24 28.32
C ALA A 231 -31.24 -2.64 27.50
N SER A 232 -31.42 -3.22 26.31
CA SER A 232 -30.31 -3.62 25.42
C SER A 232 -29.92 -2.53 24.42
N ALA A 233 -30.80 -1.55 24.18
CA ALA A 233 -30.54 -0.44 23.27
C ALA A 233 -29.35 0.42 23.69
N GLY A 234 -29.07 0.59 25.00
CA GLY A 234 -28.03 1.50 25.47
C GLY A 234 -26.62 1.14 25.01
N MET A 235 -26.19 -0.12 25.18
CA MET A 235 -24.85 -0.55 24.79
C MET A 235 -24.68 -0.68 23.26
N VAL A 236 -25.70 -1.20 22.58
CA VAL A 236 -25.69 -1.33 21.11
C VAL A 236 -25.66 0.05 20.47
N ALA A 237 -26.53 0.97 20.91
CA ALA A 237 -26.54 2.34 20.40
C ALA A 237 -25.24 3.08 20.69
N ALA A 238 -24.62 2.89 21.86
CA ALA A 238 -23.34 3.51 22.17
C ALA A 238 -22.20 3.02 21.25
N GLY A 239 -22.13 1.70 21.01
CA GLY A 239 -21.17 1.10 20.08
C GLY A 239 -21.37 1.60 18.65
N ASP A 240 -22.62 1.61 18.18
CA ASP A 240 -22.97 2.09 16.84
C ASP A 240 -22.66 3.58 16.67
N CYS A 241 -22.97 4.41 17.68
CA CYS A 241 -22.64 5.84 17.64
C CYS A 241 -21.13 6.09 17.55
N LEU A 242 -20.33 5.34 18.32
CA LEU A 242 -18.87 5.45 18.23
C LEU A 242 -18.37 5.04 16.83
N GLY A 243 -18.89 3.95 16.28
CA GLY A 243 -18.59 3.51 14.92
C GLY A 243 -18.90 4.58 13.88
N LEU A 244 -20.10 5.16 13.94
CA LEU A 244 -20.54 6.25 13.07
C LEU A 244 -19.64 7.49 13.15
N LEU A 245 -19.25 7.89 14.37
CA LEU A 245 -18.35 9.03 14.58
C LEU A 245 -16.96 8.78 13.99
N LEU A 246 -16.40 7.58 14.19
CA LEU A 246 -15.10 7.20 13.62
C LEU A 246 -15.17 7.16 12.09
N SER A 247 -16.23 6.60 11.51
CA SER A 247 -16.41 6.55 10.05
C SER A 247 -16.54 7.95 9.46
N LEU A 248 -17.33 8.84 10.09
CA LEU A 248 -17.47 10.22 9.66
C LEU A 248 -16.12 10.96 9.72
N LEU A 249 -15.36 10.76 10.79
CA LEU A 249 -14.03 11.35 10.95
C LEU A 249 -13.06 10.89 9.85
N ILE A 250 -13.06 9.60 9.51
CA ILE A 250 -12.24 9.07 8.40
C ILE A 250 -12.63 9.72 7.08
N VAL A 251 -13.92 9.82 6.77
CA VAL A 251 -14.40 10.47 5.54
C VAL A 251 -13.93 11.92 5.46
N LEU A 252 -14.10 12.70 6.53
CA LEU A 252 -13.70 14.10 6.59
C LEU A 252 -12.18 14.27 6.41
N LEU A 253 -11.37 13.44 7.07
CA LEU A 253 -9.91 13.50 6.98
C LEU A 253 -9.40 13.10 5.59
N LEU A 254 -9.96 12.03 5.00
CA LEU A 254 -9.57 11.56 3.67
C LEU A 254 -10.07 12.47 2.54
N ALA A 255 -11.09 13.29 2.78
CA ALA A 255 -11.60 14.28 1.82
C ALA A 255 -10.74 15.55 1.72
N THR A 256 -9.76 15.75 2.60
CA THR A 256 -8.89 16.93 2.58
C THR A 256 -8.00 16.99 1.33
N GLU A 257 -7.67 18.21 0.87
CA GLU A 257 -6.77 18.40 -0.28
C GLU A 257 -5.36 17.85 -0.02
N ASP A 258 -4.88 17.89 1.22
CA ASP A 258 -3.60 17.27 1.61
C ASP A 258 -3.60 15.77 1.35
N MET A 259 -4.67 15.07 1.75
CA MET A 259 -4.82 13.64 1.47
C MET A 259 -5.02 13.37 -0.02
N LYS A 260 -5.63 14.32 -0.73
CA LYS A 260 -5.78 14.23 -2.18
C LYS A 260 -4.42 14.29 -2.88
N GLN A 261 -3.58 15.24 -2.51
CA GLN A 261 -2.23 15.38 -3.01
C GLN A 261 -1.34 14.20 -2.61
N TRP A 262 -1.46 13.72 -1.37
CA TRP A 262 -0.70 12.59 -0.87
C TRP A 262 -0.93 11.30 -1.68
N CYS A 263 -2.19 10.93 -1.94
CA CYS A 263 -2.53 9.71 -2.69
C CYS A 263 -2.44 9.86 -4.22
N ASN A 264 -2.18 11.06 -4.75
CA ASN A 264 -2.04 11.31 -6.19
C ASN A 264 -0.56 11.34 -6.65
N ARG A 265 0.39 11.14 -5.73
CA ARG A 265 1.82 11.01 -6.01
C ARG A 265 2.18 9.54 -6.23
#